data_AF-A0A015IZX8-F1
#
_entry.id   AF-A0A015IZX8-F1
#
_cell.length_a   1.000
_cell.length_b   1.000
_cell.length_c   1.000
_cell.angle_alpha   90.00
_cell.angle_beta   90.00
_cell.angle_gamma   90.00
#
_symmetry.space_group_name_H-M   'P 1'
#
loop_
_entity.id
_entity.type
_entity.pdbx_description
1 polymer ?
#
loop_
_entity_poly.entity_id
_entity_poly.type
_entity_poly.pdbx_seq_one_letter_code
_entity_poly.pdbx_strand_id
1 'polypeptide(L)'
;MDENGQKESRYSLSSAGAASSLFLNEICNKPTSRISGTILFGFDISFLQQLCETIAQQSPITPANRKRPFNELTSRSQKNKRISMVGKDIAAQAMKILKENRFTSTSSVLKKIRSDSYPQI
;
A
#
# COMPACT_ATOMS: atom_id res chain seq x y z
N MET A 1 13.02 -28.65 10.55
CA MET A 1 14.26 -28.42 9.81
C MET A 1 14.29 -29.47 8.73
N ASP A 2 14.11 -29.03 7.52
CA ASP A 2 14.15 -29.79 6.29
C ASP A 2 15.45 -29.41 5.58
N GLU A 3 16.02 -30.38 4.88
CA GLU A 3 17.46 -30.49 4.58
C GLU A 3 18.03 -29.40 3.66
N ASN A 4 17.27 -28.35 3.35
CA ASN A 4 17.70 -27.25 2.49
C ASN A 4 17.61 -25.84 3.11
N GLY A 5 17.30 -25.69 4.40
CA GLY A 5 17.49 -24.43 5.14
C GLY A 5 16.79 -23.17 4.58
N GLN A 6 15.91 -23.31 3.57
CA GLN A 6 15.18 -22.19 3.00
C GLN A 6 13.89 -21.99 3.78
N LYS A 7 13.89 -20.93 4.58
CA LYS A 7 12.70 -20.37 5.19
C LYS A 7 11.75 -19.96 4.06
N GLU A 8 10.65 -20.69 3.88
CA GLU A 8 9.62 -20.36 2.90
C GLU A 8 9.14 -18.91 3.10
N SER A 9 9.54 -18.03 2.20
CA SER A 9 8.90 -16.74 1.95
C SER A 9 8.38 -16.77 0.51
N ARG A 10 7.39 -17.61 0.25
CA ARG A 10 6.69 -17.60 -1.02
C ARG A 10 5.81 -16.34 -1.07
N TYR A 11 6.32 -15.35 -1.81
CA TYR A 11 5.64 -14.12 -2.26
C TYR A 11 5.22 -13.13 -1.18
N SER A 12 6.18 -12.67 -0.37
CA SER A 12 6.09 -11.28 0.04
C SER A 12 6.56 -10.42 -1.13
N LEU A 13 5.67 -9.66 -1.77
CA LEU A 13 6.09 -8.53 -2.60
C LEU A 13 6.65 -7.47 -1.66
N SER A 14 7.85 -7.71 -1.12
CA SER A 14 8.41 -6.91 -0.02
C SER A 14 8.81 -5.49 -0.45
N SER A 15 8.62 -5.14 -1.73
CA SER A 15 8.85 -3.81 -2.25
C SER A 15 7.85 -3.42 -3.33
N ALA A 16 7.60 -2.11 -3.46
CA ALA A 16 6.82 -1.53 -4.55
C ALA A 16 7.43 -1.88 -5.92
N GLY A 17 8.76 -2.01 -6.02
CA GLY A 17 9.45 -2.40 -7.25
C GLY A 17 9.06 -3.81 -7.71
N ALA A 18 9.07 -4.79 -6.81
CA ALA A 18 8.63 -6.15 -7.14
C ALA A 18 7.17 -6.18 -7.60
N ALA A 19 6.28 -5.46 -6.91
CA ALA A 19 4.86 -5.36 -7.27
C ALA A 19 4.67 -4.71 -8.66
N SER A 20 5.45 -3.67 -8.97
CA SER A 20 5.40 -3.00 -10.27
C SER A 20 5.89 -3.88 -11.41
N SER A 21 6.95 -4.67 -11.18
CA SER A 21 7.47 -5.59 -12.20
C SER A 21 6.42 -6.65 -12.58
N LEU A 22 5.72 -7.22 -11.59
CA LEU A 22 4.64 -8.16 -11.86
C LEU A 22 3.47 -7.49 -12.58
N PHE A 23 3.02 -6.33 -12.11
CA PHE A 23 1.92 -5.60 -12.73
C PHE A 23 2.23 -5.27 -14.21
N LEU A 24 3.43 -4.79 -14.50
CA LEU A 24 3.83 -4.44 -15.86
C LEU A 24 3.93 -5.67 -16.77
N ASN A 25 4.46 -6.77 -16.25
CA ASN A 25 4.62 -8.01 -17.00
C ASN A 25 3.26 -8.69 -17.25
N GLU A 26 2.49 -8.93 -16.20
CA GLU A 26 1.29 -9.77 -16.24
C GLU A 26 0.03 -9.01 -16.67
N ILE A 27 -0.10 -7.73 -16.28
CA ILE A 27 -1.31 -6.94 -16.55
C ILE A 27 -1.12 -6.02 -17.75
N CYS A 28 0.05 -5.37 -17.86
CA CYS A 28 0.29 -4.39 -18.93
C CYS A 28 1.02 -4.94 -20.17
N ASN A 29 1.51 -6.19 -20.14
CA ASN A 29 2.33 -6.79 -21.20
C ASN A 29 3.53 -5.92 -21.63
N LYS A 30 4.21 -5.31 -20.64
CA LYS A 30 5.37 -4.42 -20.80
C LYS A 30 6.55 -4.90 -19.94
N PRO A 31 7.11 -6.10 -20.22
CA PRO A 31 8.15 -6.72 -19.39
C PRO A 31 9.48 -5.95 -19.36
N THR A 32 9.76 -5.15 -20.38
CA THR A 32 11.00 -4.36 -20.51
C THR A 32 10.89 -2.98 -19.85
N SER A 33 9.70 -2.61 -19.37
CA SER A 33 9.49 -1.32 -18.71
C SER A 33 10.20 -1.28 -17.37
N ARG A 34 11.02 -0.25 -17.15
CA ARG A 34 11.79 -0.03 -15.91
C ARG A 34 11.20 1.06 -15.03
N ILE A 35 9.90 1.34 -15.15
CA ILE A 35 9.24 2.36 -14.33
C ILE A 35 9.31 1.96 -12.85
N SER A 36 9.67 2.91 -11.98
CA SER A 36 9.73 2.66 -10.54
C SER A 36 8.33 2.37 -10.01
N GLY A 37 8.20 1.34 -9.17
CA GLY A 37 6.93 1.04 -8.52
C GLY A 37 6.42 2.15 -7.61
N THR A 38 7.30 2.94 -7.00
CA THR A 38 6.87 4.11 -6.22
C THR A 38 6.22 5.17 -7.10
N ILE A 39 6.74 5.39 -8.31
CA ILE A 39 6.15 6.32 -9.28
C ILE A 39 4.85 5.74 -9.85
N LEU A 40 4.88 4.47 -10.27
CA LEU A 40 3.73 3.78 -10.88
C LEU A 40 2.50 3.79 -9.96
N PHE A 41 2.70 3.61 -8.66
CA PHE A 41 1.62 3.61 -7.67
C PHE A 41 1.39 4.96 -6.99
N GLY A 42 2.05 6.04 -7.45
CA GLY A 42 1.80 7.40 -6.97
C GLY A 42 2.38 7.73 -5.58
N PHE A 43 3.38 6.98 -5.12
CA PHE A 43 4.12 7.21 -3.87
C PHE A 43 5.42 8.00 -4.05
N ASP A 44 5.54 8.78 -5.13
CA ASP A 44 6.67 9.70 -5.31
C ASP A 44 6.59 10.83 -4.28
N ILE A 45 7.52 10.83 -3.32
CA ILE A 45 7.52 11.77 -2.19
C ILE A 45 7.63 13.22 -2.65
N SER A 46 8.47 13.50 -3.65
CA SER A 46 8.65 14.86 -4.17
C SER A 46 7.36 15.36 -4.81
N PHE A 47 6.70 14.51 -5.59
CA PHE A 47 5.40 14.81 -6.16
C PHE A 47 4.32 14.99 -5.09
N LEU A 48 4.26 14.10 -4.09
CA LEU A 48 3.32 14.19 -2.98
C LEU A 48 3.52 15.48 -2.16
N GLN A 49 4.76 15.91 -1.97
CA GLN A 49 5.08 17.16 -1.29
C GLN A 49 4.59 18.36 -2.10
N GLN A 50 4.90 18.41 -3.40
CA GLN A 50 4.43 19.47 -4.29
C GLN A 50 2.90 19.54 -4.35
N LEU A 51 2.23 18.39 -4.35
CA LEU A 51 0.76 18.32 -4.30
C LEU A 51 0.23 18.90 -2.98
N CYS A 52 0.84 18.57 -1.84
CA CYS A 52 0.47 19.15 -0.54
C CYS A 52 0.62 20.67 -0.52
N GLU A 53 1.72 21.19 -1.06
CA GLU A 53 1.98 22.63 -1.16
C GLU A 53 0.96 23.32 -2.07
N THR A 54 0.63 22.70 -3.21
CA THR A 54 -0.39 23.19 -4.15
C THR A 54 -1.77 23.27 -3.51
N ILE A 55 -2.18 22.21 -2.80
CA ILE A 55 -3.47 22.17 -2.08
C ILE A 55 -3.52 23.24 -0.98
N ALA A 56 -2.40 23.44 -0.26
CA ALA A 56 -2.28 24.46 0.76
C ALA A 56 -2.37 25.89 0.20
N GLN A 57 -1.88 26.11 -1.01
CA GLN A 57 -1.97 27.40 -1.71
C GLN A 57 -3.36 27.66 -2.30
N GLN A 58 -4.03 26.62 -2.83
CA GLN A 58 -5.38 26.74 -3.40
C GLN A 58 -6.47 26.93 -2.34
N SER A 59 -6.22 26.43 -1.13
CA SER A 59 -7.15 26.53 -0.01
C SER A 59 -6.44 27.21 1.17
N PRO A 60 -6.50 28.55 1.32
CA PRO A 60 -6.20 29.18 2.58
C PRO A 60 -7.36 28.89 3.55
N ILE A 61 -7.60 27.62 3.86
CA ILE A 61 -8.39 27.24 5.01
C ILE A 61 -7.50 27.66 6.18
N THR A 62 -7.84 28.77 6.79
CA THR A 62 -7.61 29.02 8.21
C THR A 62 -8.71 28.27 8.95
N PRO A 63 -8.50 27.04 9.45
CA PRO A 63 -9.42 26.51 10.42
C PRO A 63 -8.89 26.93 11.79
N ALA A 64 -9.70 27.64 12.56
CA ALA A 64 -9.50 27.87 13.98
C ALA A 64 -9.29 26.55 14.80
N ASN A 65 -9.43 25.38 14.16
CA ASN A 65 -9.30 24.02 14.70
C ASN A 65 -8.24 23.15 14.00
N ARG A 66 -7.16 23.72 13.46
CA ARG A 66 -6.11 22.90 12.82
C ARG A 66 -5.42 22.01 13.86
N LYS A 67 -5.53 20.68 13.69
CA LYS A 67 -4.75 19.72 14.50
C LYS A 67 -3.26 20.01 14.26
N ARG A 68 -2.47 20.23 15.33
CA ARG A 68 -1.02 20.51 15.27
C ARG A 68 -0.32 19.65 14.21
N PRO A 69 0.55 20.15 13.33
CA PRO A 69 1.30 19.33 12.38
C PRO A 69 1.98 18.09 13.00
N PHE A 70 2.19 17.04 12.20
CA PHE A 70 2.84 15.81 12.69
C PHE A 70 4.26 16.06 13.21
N ASN A 71 4.99 16.98 12.55
CA ASN A 71 6.36 17.35 12.90
C ASN A 71 6.44 18.11 14.23
N GLU A 72 5.35 18.76 14.64
CA GLU A 72 5.24 19.49 15.92
C GLU A 72 4.82 18.60 17.09
N LEU A 73 4.51 17.32 16.83
CA LEU A 73 4.23 16.37 17.91
C LEU A 73 5.54 16.01 18.61
N THR A 74 5.57 16.18 19.93
CA THR A 74 6.76 15.86 20.74
C THR A 74 6.73 14.42 21.25
N SER A 75 5.53 13.90 21.58
CA SER A 75 5.39 12.55 22.12
C SER A 75 5.32 11.48 21.03
N ARG A 76 6.09 10.40 21.21
CA ARG A 76 6.02 9.19 20.36
C ARG A 76 4.63 8.57 20.34
N SER A 77 3.92 8.56 21.47
CA SER A 77 2.55 8.04 21.56
C SER A 77 1.59 8.83 20.66
N GLN A 78 1.69 10.15 20.66
CA GLN A 78 0.89 11.01 19.79
C GLN A 78 1.20 10.76 18.31
N LYS A 79 2.48 10.63 17.95
CA LYS A 79 2.89 10.29 16.57
C LYS A 79 2.33 8.93 16.15
N ASN A 80 2.49 7.90 16.96
CA ASN A 80 1.99 6.55 16.68
C ASN A 80 0.47 6.53 16.54
N LYS A 81 -0.26 7.23 17.41
CA LYS A 81 -1.72 7.36 17.31
C LYS A 81 -2.13 7.96 15.96
N ARG A 82 -1.40 8.97 15.50
CA ARG A 82 -1.70 9.65 14.23
C ARG A 82 -1.40 8.79 13.02
N ILE A 83 -0.28 8.08 13.02
CA ILE A 83 0.06 7.08 11.98
C ILE A 83 -1.02 6.00 11.94
N SER A 84 -1.44 5.48 13.11
CA SER A 84 -2.49 4.47 13.19
C SER A 84 -3.82 4.95 12.63
N MET A 85 -4.23 6.19 12.93
CA MET A 85 -5.44 6.79 12.37
C MET A 85 -5.37 6.88 10.85
N VAL A 86 -4.28 7.42 10.31
CA VAL A 86 -4.08 7.53 8.85
C VAL A 86 -4.08 6.15 8.20
N GLY A 87 -3.43 5.15 8.80
CA GLY A 87 -3.45 3.77 8.32
C GLY A 87 -4.85 3.18 8.26
N LYS A 88 -5.71 3.48 9.25
CA LYS A 88 -7.13 3.05 9.24
C LYS A 88 -7.92 3.73 8.12
N ASP A 89 -7.73 5.03 7.93
CA ASP A 89 -8.41 5.79 6.87
C ASP A 89 -8.00 5.29 5.48
N ILE A 90 -6.69 5.03 5.27
CA ILE A 90 -6.17 4.43 4.04
C ILE A 90 -6.78 3.05 3.82
N ALA A 91 -6.81 2.19 4.83
CA ALA A 91 -7.40 0.85 4.72
C ALA A 91 -8.88 0.93 4.33
N ALA A 92 -9.66 1.82 4.96
CA ALA A 92 -11.07 2.00 4.64
C ALA A 92 -11.29 2.47 3.19
N GLN A 93 -10.51 3.45 2.74
CA GLN A 93 -10.59 3.95 1.36
C GLN A 93 -10.15 2.89 0.34
N ALA A 94 -9.07 2.16 0.62
CA ALA A 94 -8.61 1.08 -0.24
C ALA A 94 -9.69 -0.01 -0.38
N MET A 95 -10.32 -0.43 0.72
CA MET A 95 -11.41 -1.41 0.67
C MET A 95 -12.62 -0.92 -0.13
N LYS A 96 -12.96 0.37 -0.02
CA LYS A 96 -14.01 1.00 -0.83
C LYS A 96 -13.68 0.92 -2.32
N ILE A 97 -12.47 1.33 -2.71
CA ILE A 97 -12.01 1.28 -4.11
C ILE A 97 -12.03 -0.15 -4.65
N LEU A 98 -11.51 -1.13 -3.88
CA LEU A 98 -11.50 -2.54 -4.28
C LEU A 98 -12.92 -3.06 -4.52
N LYS A 99 -13.86 -2.73 -3.62
CA LYS A 99 -15.26 -3.12 -3.76
C LYS A 99 -15.92 -2.46 -4.98
N GLU A 100 -15.73 -1.16 -5.17
CA GLU A 100 -16.29 -0.40 -6.30
C GLU A 100 -15.80 -0.92 -7.65
N ASN A 101 -14.53 -1.30 -7.74
CA ASN A 101 -13.93 -1.82 -8.97
C ASN A 101 -14.12 -3.34 -9.14
N ARG A 102 -14.96 -3.97 -8.30
CA ARG A 102 -15.20 -5.42 -8.32
C ARG A 102 -13.91 -6.25 -8.24
N PHE A 103 -12.89 -5.72 -7.58
CA PHE A 103 -11.80 -6.53 -7.02
C PHE A 103 -12.31 -7.30 -5.79
N THR A 104 -13.48 -7.93 -5.92
CA THR A 104 -13.87 -9.03 -5.07
C THR A 104 -12.98 -10.17 -5.49
N SER A 105 -12.07 -10.61 -4.63
CA SER A 105 -11.15 -11.71 -4.93
C SER A 105 -11.88 -12.77 -5.76
N THR A 106 -11.49 -12.96 -7.02
CA THR A 106 -11.84 -14.18 -7.73
C THR A 106 -11.33 -15.30 -6.83
N SER A 107 -12.27 -16.03 -6.25
CA SER A 107 -12.07 -16.95 -5.14
C SER A 107 -11.04 -18.07 -5.40
N SER A 108 -10.41 -18.11 -6.57
CA SER A 108 -9.35 -19.05 -6.93
C SER A 108 -8.06 -18.85 -6.14
N VAL A 109 -7.62 -17.61 -5.87
CA VAL A 109 -6.34 -17.37 -5.16
C VAL A 109 -6.44 -17.73 -3.67
N LEU A 110 -7.58 -17.44 -3.02
CA LEU A 110 -7.79 -17.77 -1.61
C LEU A 110 -8.21 -19.23 -1.38
N LYS A 111 -8.91 -19.87 -2.33
CA LYS A 111 -9.23 -21.31 -2.23
C LYS A 111 -8.02 -22.21 -2.43
N LYS A 112 -7.04 -21.81 -3.27
CA LYS A 112 -5.79 -22.55 -3.45
C LYS A 112 -4.99 -22.64 -2.14
N ILE A 113 -4.93 -21.54 -1.39
CA ILE A 113 -4.22 -21.48 -0.09
C ILE A 113 -4.89 -22.38 0.97
N ARG A 114 -6.23 -22.50 0.96
CA ARG A 114 -6.96 -23.32 1.95
C ARG A 114 -6.97 -24.81 1.61
N SER A 115 -6.92 -25.16 0.33
CA SER A 115 -6.82 -26.56 -0.16
C SER A 115 -5.49 -27.21 0.24
N ASP A 116 -4.39 -26.47 0.14
CA ASP A 116 -3.05 -27.04 0.30
C ASP A 116 -2.57 -27.04 1.77
N SER A 117 -3.43 -26.63 2.72
CA SER A 117 -3.12 -26.52 4.16
C SER A 117 -3.67 -27.66 5.03
N TYR A 118 -4.39 -28.64 4.45
CA TYR A 118 -4.76 -29.87 5.14
C TYR A 118 -4.48 -31.06 4.21
N PRO A 119 -3.65 -32.05 4.61
CA PRO A 119 -3.67 -33.33 3.93
C PRO A 119 -5.06 -33.93 4.12
N GLN A 120 -5.71 -34.25 3.01
CA GLN A 120 -6.88 -35.12 3.03
C GLN A 120 -6.39 -36.48 3.52
N ILE A 121 -6.83 -36.87 4.71
CA ILE A 121 -6.77 -38.25 5.22
C ILE A 121 -8.05 -38.94 4.79
#